data_AF-A0A396H6F6-F1
#
_entry.id   AF-A0A396H6F6-F1
#
_cell.length_a   1.000
_cell.length_b   1.000
_cell.length_c   1.000
_cell.angle_alpha   90.00
_cell.angle_beta   90.00
_cell.angle_gamma   90.00
#
_symmetry.space_group_name_H-M   'P 1'
#
loop_
_entity.id
_entity.type
_entity.pdbx_description
1 polymer ?
#
loop_
_entity_poly.entity_id
_entity_poly.type
_entity_poly.pdbx_seq_one_letter_code
_entity_poly.pdbx_strand_id
1 'polypeptide(L)'
;MVQKYQNCVSFWFSGKEAENVVDFSQLPDNVLDTISRKLDFDDQFQFAGVCKEWRRVQKIYWRRFLASQSPLLVQTTPYDTKYCSFYSIPEKRVYRSKRSVYFGSYGGSSSGYLIMPGANKRLHLMNPFTRKHIIIDTSTVGDDFIHFTCRVLLAFAKGSNEFVIVASCRHFFGLHVYQSRYSNWITYSKKGNSCKVVDFVVLHNTIYALTCKAEICVLSLNSPNSETFRTEKHAQYTLLVP
;
A
#
# COMPACT_ATOMS: atom_id res chain seq x y z
N MET A 1 19.82 -14.30 9.58
CA MET A 1 19.96 -13.21 8.58
C MET A 1 20.00 -11.81 9.19
N VAL A 2 19.56 -11.61 10.45
CA VAL A 2 20.06 -10.50 11.31
C VAL A 2 21.57 -10.66 11.55
N GLN A 3 22.03 -11.90 11.73
CA GLN A 3 23.46 -12.27 11.71
C GLN A 3 24.22 -11.84 10.45
N LYS A 4 23.57 -11.68 9.27
CA LYS A 4 24.31 -11.42 8.02
C LYS A 4 24.76 -9.96 7.91
N TYR A 5 24.09 -9.04 8.61
CA TYR A 5 24.52 -7.63 8.70
C TYR A 5 25.30 -7.34 9.98
N GLN A 6 25.17 -8.14 11.05
CA GLN A 6 26.17 -8.16 12.13
C GLN A 6 27.52 -8.72 11.62
N ASN A 7 27.49 -9.75 10.77
CA ASN A 7 28.72 -10.35 10.21
C ASN A 7 29.23 -9.65 8.94
N CYS A 8 28.51 -8.68 8.38
CA CYS A 8 29.06 -7.86 7.28
C CYS A 8 30.03 -6.79 7.80
N VAL A 9 29.95 -6.47 9.10
CA VAL A 9 30.90 -5.58 9.79
C VAL A 9 32.23 -6.30 10.04
N SER A 10 32.24 -7.62 10.26
CA SER A 10 33.46 -8.39 10.51
C SER A 10 34.20 -8.86 9.26
N PHE A 11 33.58 -8.78 8.07
CA PHE A 11 34.22 -9.26 6.84
C PHE A 11 35.17 -8.24 6.18
N TRP A 12 35.07 -6.96 6.50
CA TRP A 12 35.97 -5.92 5.97
C TRP A 12 37.27 -5.75 6.75
N PHE A 13 37.38 -6.33 7.94
CA PHE A 13 38.57 -6.22 8.78
C PHE A 13 38.94 -7.58 9.40
N SER A 14 39.47 -8.48 8.57
CA SER A 14 40.26 -9.61 9.07
C SER A 14 41.66 -9.10 9.42
N GLY A 15 41.77 -8.51 10.60
CA GLY A 15 43.02 -8.10 11.21
C GLY A 15 42.77 -7.98 12.71
N LYS A 16 43.26 -8.98 13.47
CA LYS A 16 43.11 -9.03 14.93
C LYS A 16 43.72 -7.78 15.57
N GLU A 17 42.88 -6.92 16.15
CA GLU A 17 43.22 -6.12 17.34
C GLU A 17 41.95 -5.46 17.92
N ALA A 18 41.85 -5.50 19.26
CA ALA A 18 40.82 -5.00 20.17
C ALA A 18 39.51 -4.44 19.56
N GLU A 19 38.39 -5.16 19.73
CA GLU A 19 37.03 -4.70 19.41
C GLU A 19 36.64 -3.49 20.29
N ASN A 20 36.96 -2.28 19.82
CA ASN A 20 36.10 -1.14 20.02
C ASN A 20 34.81 -1.42 19.24
N VAL A 21 33.71 -1.72 19.94
CA VAL A 21 32.39 -1.79 19.31
C VAL A 21 32.06 -0.40 18.77
N VAL A 22 32.32 -0.19 17.49
CA VAL A 22 32.03 1.08 16.82
C VAL A 22 30.52 1.26 16.86
N ASP A 23 30.06 2.27 17.59
CA ASP A 23 28.66 2.65 17.63
C ASP A 23 28.29 3.37 16.32
N PHE A 24 27.87 2.59 15.33
CA PHE A 24 27.42 3.08 14.03
C PHE A 24 26.16 3.97 14.12
N SER A 25 25.52 4.08 15.28
CA SER A 25 24.41 5.02 15.47
C SER A 25 24.86 6.49 15.51
N GLN A 26 26.16 6.75 15.68
CA GLN A 26 26.73 8.10 15.76
C GLN A 26 27.36 8.59 14.45
N LEU A 27 27.17 7.87 13.33
CA LEU A 27 27.68 8.34 12.04
C LEU A 27 27.00 9.67 11.63
N PRO A 28 27.76 10.66 11.14
CA PRO A 28 27.17 11.90 10.66
C PRO A 28 26.27 11.69 9.43
N ASP A 29 25.24 12.55 9.30
CA ASP A 29 24.23 12.48 8.24
C ASP A 29 24.81 12.41 6.82
N ASN A 30 25.87 13.16 6.54
CA ASN A 30 26.51 13.18 5.22
C ASN A 30 27.16 11.84 4.87
N VAL A 31 27.72 11.14 5.85
CA VAL A 31 28.26 9.79 5.68
C VAL A 31 27.12 8.81 5.42
N LEU A 32 26.04 8.88 6.20
CA LEU A 32 24.86 8.04 6.01
C LEU A 32 24.19 8.27 4.64
N ASP A 33 24.10 9.52 4.18
CA ASP A 33 23.59 9.85 2.85
C ASP A 33 24.47 9.25 1.75
N THR A 34 25.80 9.38 1.89
CA THR A 34 26.77 8.82 0.94
C THR A 34 26.68 7.29 0.88
N ILE A 35 26.59 6.62 2.03
CA ILE A 35 26.39 5.17 2.09
C ILE A 35 25.08 4.82 1.41
N SER A 36 23.98 5.50 1.76
CA SER A 36 22.67 5.22 1.19
C SER A 36 22.69 5.30 -0.33
N ARG A 37 23.36 6.27 -0.95
CA ARG A 37 23.44 6.39 -2.42
C ARG A 37 24.20 5.27 -3.12
N LYS A 38 25.10 4.58 -2.41
CA LYS A 38 25.91 3.48 -2.98
C LYS A 38 25.27 2.11 -2.80
N LEU A 39 24.23 1.99 -1.96
CA LEU A 39 23.55 0.73 -1.73
C LEU A 39 22.66 0.36 -2.92
N ASP A 40 22.68 -0.92 -3.25
CA ASP A 40 21.75 -1.48 -4.22
C ASP A 40 20.32 -1.48 -3.66
N PHE A 41 19.34 -1.73 -4.53
CA PHE A 41 17.93 -1.65 -4.16
C PHE A 41 17.55 -2.58 -3.00
N ASP A 42 18.18 -3.75 -2.90
CA ASP A 42 17.88 -4.75 -1.87
C ASP A 42 18.47 -4.34 -0.50
N ASP A 43 19.70 -3.83 -0.49
CA ASP A 43 20.39 -3.37 0.71
C ASP A 43 19.74 -2.13 1.32
N GLN A 44 19.13 -1.28 0.49
CA GLN A 44 18.35 -0.13 0.95
C GLN A 44 17.23 -0.56 1.89
N PHE A 45 16.55 -1.68 1.63
CA PHE A 45 15.50 -2.14 2.54
C PHE A 45 16.02 -2.54 3.93
N GLN A 46 17.31 -2.90 4.04
CA GLN A 46 17.94 -3.28 5.30
C GLN A 46 18.53 -2.05 6.01
N PHE A 47 18.97 -1.04 5.27
CA PHE A 47 19.53 0.20 5.79
C PHE A 47 18.56 0.92 6.77
N ALA A 48 17.26 0.96 6.47
CA ALA A 48 16.21 1.54 7.36
C ALA A 48 16.01 0.76 8.67
N GLY A 49 16.52 -0.47 8.70
CA GLY A 49 16.37 -1.40 9.81
C GLY A 49 17.39 -1.22 10.92
N VAL A 50 18.48 -0.47 10.69
CA VAL A 50 19.61 -0.35 11.63
C VAL A 50 19.21 0.41 12.91
N CYS A 51 18.89 1.71 12.79
CA CYS A 51 18.43 2.52 13.91
C CYS A 51 17.52 3.67 13.42
N LYS A 52 17.00 4.49 14.35
CA LYS A 52 16.11 5.62 14.02
C LYS A 52 16.79 6.66 13.12
N GLU A 53 18.08 6.90 13.33
CA GLU A 53 18.83 7.94 12.61
C GLU A 53 19.06 7.55 11.15
N TRP A 54 19.55 6.32 10.93
CA TRP A 54 19.71 5.75 9.59
C TRP A 54 18.38 5.75 8.82
N ARG A 55 17.28 5.39 9.48
CA ARG A 55 15.94 5.44 8.90
C ARG A 55 15.53 6.87 8.51
N ARG A 56 15.89 7.88 9.29
CA ARG A 56 15.58 9.29 9.02
C ARG A 56 16.28 9.77 7.75
N VAL A 57 17.60 9.57 7.66
CA VAL A 57 18.41 9.93 6.48
C VAL A 57 17.91 9.19 5.25
N GLN A 58 17.73 7.88 5.37
CA GLN A 58 17.26 7.08 4.25
C GLN A 58 15.89 7.52 3.74
N LYS A 59 14.95 7.87 4.63
CA LYS A 59 13.61 8.28 4.20
C LYS A 59 13.62 9.47 3.23
N ILE A 60 14.60 10.37 3.36
CA ILE A 60 14.76 11.52 2.47
C ILE A 60 15.28 11.07 1.10
N TYR A 61 16.38 10.33 1.08
CA TYR A 61 16.96 9.77 -0.15
C TYR A 61 15.95 8.86 -0.87
N TRP A 62 15.36 7.92 -0.15
CA TRP A 62 14.47 6.88 -0.67
C TRP A 62 13.21 7.45 -1.32
N ARG A 63 12.66 8.54 -0.78
CA ARG A 63 11.53 9.24 -1.43
C ARG A 63 11.91 9.79 -2.80
N ARG A 64 13.08 10.43 -2.92
CA ARG A 64 13.57 10.98 -4.20
C ARG A 64 13.92 9.86 -5.17
N PHE A 65 14.60 8.83 -4.67
CA PHE A 65 14.97 7.66 -5.45
C PHE A 65 13.73 6.97 -6.01
N LEU A 66 12.75 6.58 -5.18
CA LEU A 66 11.52 5.92 -5.65
C LEU A 66 10.69 6.78 -6.62
N ALA A 67 10.69 8.11 -6.46
CA ALA A 67 10.03 9.02 -7.41
C ALA A 67 10.72 9.06 -8.78
N SER A 68 12.02 8.75 -8.85
CA SER A 68 12.77 8.62 -10.10
C SER A 68 12.69 7.23 -10.73
N GLN A 69 12.27 6.21 -9.97
CA GLN A 69 12.19 4.85 -10.47
C GLN A 69 10.92 4.61 -11.28
N SER A 70 11.03 3.76 -12.29
CA SER A 70 9.85 3.26 -13.01
C SER A 70 8.95 2.41 -12.09
N PRO A 71 7.64 2.35 -12.35
CA PRO A 71 6.74 1.48 -11.59
C PRO A 71 7.24 0.03 -11.56
N LEU A 72 7.22 -0.57 -10.37
CA LEU A 72 7.62 -1.96 -10.16
C LEU A 72 6.38 -2.86 -10.15
N LEU A 73 6.49 -4.02 -10.78
CA LEU A 73 5.43 -5.03 -10.74
C LEU A 73 5.54 -5.85 -9.46
N VAL A 74 4.44 -5.95 -8.71
CA VAL A 74 4.37 -6.83 -7.54
C VAL A 74 4.27 -8.27 -8.03
N GLN A 75 5.26 -9.08 -7.68
CA GLN A 75 5.27 -10.50 -7.97
C GLN A 75 4.97 -11.28 -6.69
N THR A 76 3.81 -11.93 -6.68
CA THR A 76 3.38 -12.78 -5.56
C THR A 76 3.49 -14.23 -5.96
N THR A 77 4.09 -15.05 -5.10
CA THR A 77 4.07 -16.51 -5.24
C THR A 77 3.34 -17.10 -4.05
N PRO A 78 2.50 -18.14 -4.23
CA PRO A 78 1.81 -18.77 -3.12
C PRO A 78 2.77 -19.51 -2.17
N TYR A 79 4.00 -19.80 -2.60
CA TYR A 79 4.98 -20.60 -1.87
C TYR A 79 5.99 -19.76 -1.08
N ASP A 80 6.24 -18.50 -1.47
CA ASP A 80 7.16 -17.62 -0.78
C ASP A 80 6.42 -16.62 0.11
N THR A 81 6.17 -17.04 1.35
CA THR A 81 5.49 -16.23 2.36
C THR A 81 6.43 -15.24 3.08
N LYS A 82 7.75 -15.36 2.86
CA LYS A 82 8.79 -14.63 3.61
C LYS A 82 9.26 -13.37 2.91
N TYR A 83 9.09 -13.27 1.60
CA TYR A 83 9.56 -12.13 0.82
C TYR A 83 8.43 -11.52 -0.04
N CYS A 84 8.48 -10.20 -0.21
CA CYS A 84 7.76 -9.53 -1.28
C CYS A 84 8.74 -9.34 -2.45
N SER A 85 8.37 -9.82 -3.63
CA SER A 85 9.17 -9.69 -4.85
C SER A 85 8.64 -8.57 -5.73
N PHE A 86 9.54 -7.77 -6.30
CA PHE A 86 9.22 -6.66 -7.18
C PHE A 86 10.03 -6.78 -8.46
N TYR A 87 9.38 -6.79 -9.62
CA TYR A 87 10.06 -6.86 -10.91
C TYR A 87 10.18 -5.47 -11.52
N SER A 88 11.41 -5.09 -11.87
CA SER A 88 11.73 -3.90 -12.64
C SER A 88 11.76 -4.24 -14.12
N ILE A 89 10.87 -3.62 -14.90
CA ILE A 89 10.85 -3.79 -16.36
C ILE A 89 12.13 -3.20 -17.00
N PRO A 90 12.57 -1.97 -16.66
CA PRO A 90 13.76 -1.39 -17.28
C PRO A 90 15.03 -2.18 -16.99
N GLU A 91 15.22 -2.62 -15.74
CA GLU A 91 16.43 -3.34 -15.32
C GLU A 91 16.34 -4.85 -15.57
N LYS A 92 15.16 -5.37 -15.94
CA LYS A 92 14.87 -6.80 -16.09
C LYS A 92 15.30 -7.61 -14.85
N ARG A 93 15.21 -7.01 -13.67
CA ARG A 93 15.67 -7.58 -12.38
C ARG A 93 14.53 -7.72 -11.40
N VAL A 94 14.60 -8.75 -10.56
CA VAL A 94 13.72 -8.95 -9.39
C VAL A 94 14.43 -8.43 -8.15
N TYR A 95 13.77 -7.55 -7.39
CA TYR A 95 14.17 -7.15 -6.05
C TYR A 95 13.34 -7.89 -5.00
N ARG A 96 13.92 -8.09 -3.81
CA ARG A 96 13.25 -8.80 -2.72
C ARG A 96 13.34 -8.01 -1.43
N SER A 97 12.18 -7.74 -0.85
CA SER A 97 12.07 -7.20 0.49
C SER A 97 11.59 -8.27 1.45
N LYS A 98 12.33 -8.51 2.54
CA LYS A 98 11.87 -9.37 3.65
C LYS A 98 10.54 -8.86 4.18
N ARG A 99 9.55 -9.72 4.33
CA ARG A 99 8.32 -9.41 5.07
C ARG A 99 8.65 -9.49 6.56
N SER A 100 8.31 -8.45 7.33
CA SER A 100 8.51 -8.47 8.79
C SER A 100 7.44 -9.29 9.52
N VAL A 101 6.33 -9.60 8.84
CA VAL A 101 5.18 -10.30 9.42
C VAL A 101 4.58 -11.22 8.34
N TYR A 102 4.21 -12.43 8.73
CA TYR A 102 3.40 -13.32 7.91
C TYR A 102 2.01 -12.69 7.76
N PHE A 103 1.71 -12.14 6.60
CA PHE A 103 0.36 -11.71 6.26
C PHE A 103 -0.29 -12.72 5.33
N GLY A 104 -1.61 -12.69 5.26
CA GLY A 104 -2.42 -13.52 4.36
C GLY A 104 -2.09 -13.30 2.88
N SER A 105 -2.99 -13.80 2.02
CA SER A 105 -2.82 -13.71 0.58
C SER A 105 -2.79 -12.25 0.10
N TYR A 106 -2.22 -12.02 -1.08
CA TYR A 106 -2.20 -10.71 -1.71
C TYR A 106 -3.59 -10.37 -2.27
N GLY A 107 -4.16 -9.24 -1.84
CA GLY A 107 -5.46 -8.74 -2.31
C GLY A 107 -5.35 -7.60 -3.31
N GLY A 108 -4.17 -7.02 -3.51
CA GLY A 108 -3.95 -5.92 -4.45
C GLY A 108 -2.94 -4.89 -3.94
N SER A 109 -2.80 -3.80 -4.66
CA SER A 109 -1.95 -2.68 -4.25
C SER A 109 -2.55 -1.34 -4.64
N SER A 110 -2.41 -0.34 -3.77
CA SER A 110 -2.89 1.03 -4.03
C SER A 110 -2.05 2.04 -3.24
N SER A 111 -1.77 3.20 -3.82
CA SER A 111 -0.99 4.28 -3.19
C SER A 111 0.36 3.83 -2.59
N GLY A 112 1.02 2.85 -3.23
CA GLY A 112 2.29 2.29 -2.76
C GLY A 112 2.17 1.31 -1.57
N TYR A 113 0.95 0.95 -1.17
CA TYR A 113 0.68 -0.08 -0.17
C TYR A 113 0.23 -1.38 -0.84
N LEU A 114 0.74 -2.50 -0.33
CA LEU A 114 0.19 -3.83 -0.54
C LEU A 114 -1.02 -4.00 0.39
N ILE A 115 -2.13 -4.45 -0.18
CA ILE A 115 -3.39 -4.69 0.50
C ILE A 115 -3.52 -6.20 0.68
N MET A 116 -3.68 -6.62 1.93
CA MET A 116 -3.66 -8.04 2.28
C MET A 116 -4.79 -8.30 3.27
N PRO A 117 -5.84 -9.05 2.89
CA PRO A 117 -6.80 -9.56 3.85
C PRO A 117 -6.06 -10.48 4.84
N GLY A 118 -6.19 -10.17 6.12
CA GLY A 118 -5.62 -10.93 7.22
C GLY A 118 -6.65 -11.84 7.89
N ALA A 119 -6.18 -12.67 8.80
CA ALA A 119 -7.05 -13.43 9.70
C ALA A 119 -7.79 -12.49 10.67
N ASN A 120 -8.85 -13.00 11.29
CA ASN A 120 -9.56 -12.34 12.39
C ASN A 120 -10.16 -10.97 12.01
N LYS A 121 -10.74 -10.86 10.81
CA LYS A 121 -11.44 -9.64 10.34
C LYS A 121 -10.52 -8.41 10.35
N ARG A 122 -9.29 -8.57 9.85
CA ARG A 122 -8.31 -7.49 9.75
C ARG A 122 -7.86 -7.30 8.32
N LEU A 123 -7.82 -6.04 7.89
CA LEU A 123 -7.20 -5.63 6.65
C LEU A 123 -5.81 -5.08 6.94
N HIS A 124 -4.79 -5.66 6.33
CA HIS A 124 -3.40 -5.23 6.47
C HIS A 124 -2.99 -4.41 5.25
N LEU A 125 -2.52 -3.18 5.50
CA LEU A 125 -1.91 -2.32 4.50
C LEU A 125 -0.43 -2.17 4.83
N MET A 126 0.45 -2.65 3.95
CA MET A 126 1.89 -2.56 4.14
C MET A 126 2.53 -1.82 2.98
N ASN A 127 3.28 -0.76 3.29
CA ASN A 127 4.18 -0.17 2.31
C ASN A 127 5.54 -0.89 2.42
N PRO A 128 5.94 -1.68 1.41
CA PRO A 128 7.14 -2.52 1.49
C PRO A 128 8.44 -1.71 1.52
N PHE A 129 8.40 -0.47 1.01
CA PHE A 129 9.53 0.43 0.88
C PHE A 129 9.76 1.30 2.12
N THR A 130 8.68 1.76 2.75
CA THR A 130 8.76 2.61 3.95
C THR A 130 8.57 1.83 5.25
N ARG A 131 8.24 0.53 5.16
CA ARG A 131 7.90 -0.34 6.30
C ARG A 131 6.70 0.13 7.12
N LYS A 132 5.93 1.13 6.64
CA LYS A 132 4.72 1.59 7.31
C LYS A 132 3.65 0.50 7.17
N HIS A 133 3.11 0.09 8.31
CA HIS A 133 2.06 -0.92 8.42
C HIS A 133 0.85 -0.31 9.10
N ILE A 134 -0.31 -0.47 8.48
CA ILE A 134 -1.61 -0.05 9.00
C ILE A 134 -2.49 -1.30 9.10
N ILE A 135 -3.18 -1.47 10.23
CA ILE A 135 -4.12 -2.55 10.47
C ILE A 135 -5.48 -1.90 10.67
N ILE A 136 -6.49 -2.43 9.98
CA ILE A 136 -7.85 -1.92 10.03
C ILE A 136 -8.79 -3.06 10.39
N ASP A 137 -9.62 -2.81 11.38
CA ASP A 137 -10.67 -3.74 11.77
C ASP A 137 -11.78 -3.73 10.72
N THR A 138 -12.17 -4.90 10.23
CA THR A 138 -13.26 -5.11 9.27
C THR A 138 -14.46 -5.80 9.91
N SER A 139 -14.49 -5.93 11.24
CA SER A 139 -15.54 -6.62 12.00
C SER A 139 -16.96 -6.11 11.71
N THR A 140 -17.11 -4.80 11.48
CA THR A 140 -18.40 -4.14 11.21
C THR A 140 -18.91 -4.32 9.78
N VAL A 141 -18.07 -4.80 8.86
CA VAL A 141 -18.43 -5.02 7.45
C VAL A 141 -18.86 -6.47 7.19
N GLY A 142 -18.91 -7.30 8.24
CA GLY A 142 -19.27 -8.72 8.14
C GLY A 142 -18.10 -9.63 7.76
N ASP A 143 -18.36 -10.93 7.65
CA ASP A 143 -17.37 -11.95 7.25
C ASP A 143 -16.96 -11.82 5.76
N ASP A 144 -17.52 -10.84 5.05
CA ASP A 144 -17.47 -10.70 3.60
C ASP A 144 -16.12 -10.19 3.08
N PHE A 145 -15.39 -9.44 3.91
CA PHE A 145 -14.04 -8.93 3.61
C PHE A 145 -12.95 -10.03 3.61
N ILE A 146 -13.31 -11.22 4.10
CA ILE A 146 -12.39 -12.34 4.27
C ILE A 146 -12.20 -13.09 2.94
N HIS A 147 -13.10 -12.88 1.96
CA HIS A 147 -13.04 -13.54 0.67
C HIS A 147 -12.21 -12.74 -0.34
N PHE A 148 -11.29 -13.44 -1.04
CA PHE A 148 -10.31 -12.90 -2.01
C PHE A 148 -10.90 -12.26 -3.28
N THR A 149 -12.18 -11.88 -3.25
CA THR A 149 -12.92 -11.35 -4.43
C THR A 149 -13.26 -9.87 -4.30
N CYS A 150 -12.78 -9.19 -3.26
CA CYS A 150 -12.96 -7.76 -3.09
C CYS A 150 -11.88 -6.96 -3.82
N ARG A 151 -12.31 -6.01 -4.65
CA ARG A 151 -11.43 -4.94 -5.15
C ARG A 151 -11.33 -3.89 -4.06
N VAL A 152 -10.12 -3.54 -3.64
CA VAL A 152 -9.85 -2.58 -2.56
C VAL A 152 -8.91 -1.49 -3.07
N LEU A 153 -9.26 -0.23 -2.81
CA LEU A 153 -8.45 0.94 -3.16
C LEU A 153 -8.18 1.75 -1.89
N LEU A 154 -6.92 2.15 -1.72
CA LEU A 154 -6.46 3.07 -0.69
C LEU A 154 -6.13 4.42 -1.33
N ALA A 155 -6.75 5.50 -0.85
CA ALA A 155 -6.47 6.86 -1.27
C ALA A 155 -6.18 7.76 -0.07
N PHE A 156 -5.14 8.58 -0.16
CA PHE A 156 -4.79 9.56 0.86
C PHE A 156 -5.37 10.93 0.54
N ALA A 157 -5.81 11.64 1.57
CA ALA A 157 -6.14 13.05 1.45
C ALA A 157 -4.86 13.85 1.15
N LYS A 158 -4.98 14.82 0.23
CA LYS A 158 -3.83 15.62 -0.23
C LYS A 158 -3.20 16.35 0.97
N GLY A 159 -1.90 16.12 1.19
CA GLY A 159 -1.13 16.77 2.25
C GLY A 159 -1.43 16.27 3.67
N SER A 160 -2.19 15.18 3.82
CA SER A 160 -2.60 14.63 5.12
C SER A 160 -2.19 13.16 5.27
N ASN A 161 -2.16 12.68 6.52
CA ASN A 161 -2.08 11.26 6.82
C ASN A 161 -3.46 10.58 6.86
N GLU A 162 -4.53 11.35 6.71
CA GLU A 162 -5.88 10.84 6.56
C GLU A 162 -6.02 10.09 5.22
N PHE A 163 -6.76 8.99 5.27
CA PHE A 163 -6.98 8.15 4.11
C PHE A 163 -8.37 7.55 4.14
N VAL A 164 -8.81 7.13 2.96
CA VAL A 164 -10.01 6.34 2.78
C VAL A 164 -9.66 5.00 2.15
N ILE A 165 -10.43 3.98 2.52
CA ILE A 165 -10.41 2.69 1.83
C ILE A 165 -11.77 2.46 1.25
N VAL A 166 -11.78 2.14 -0.02
CA VAL A 166 -13.00 1.77 -0.72
C VAL A 166 -12.87 0.33 -1.15
N ALA A 167 -13.84 -0.49 -0.77
CA ALA A 167 -13.89 -1.88 -1.14
C ALA A 167 -15.23 -2.23 -1.77
N SER A 168 -15.18 -3.02 -2.84
CA SER A 168 -16.37 -3.64 -3.43
C SER A 168 -16.10 -5.13 -3.61
N CYS A 169 -17.00 -5.94 -3.07
CA CYS A 169 -16.92 -7.40 -3.12
C CYS A 169 -17.95 -7.93 -4.12
N ARG A 170 -17.53 -8.88 -4.97
CA ARG A 170 -18.35 -9.40 -6.09
C ARG A 170 -19.72 -9.93 -5.67
N HIS A 171 -19.86 -10.45 -4.45
CA HIS A 171 -21.09 -11.11 -4.00
C HIS A 171 -22.17 -10.13 -3.51
N PHE A 172 -21.78 -8.96 -3.00
CA PHE A 172 -22.69 -8.03 -2.32
C PHE A 172 -23.03 -6.81 -3.15
N PHE A 173 -22.23 -6.54 -4.20
CA PHE A 173 -22.43 -5.44 -5.15
C PHE A 173 -22.57 -4.04 -4.51
N GLY A 174 -22.21 -3.93 -3.24
CA GLY A 174 -22.16 -2.69 -2.47
C GLY A 174 -20.74 -2.12 -2.44
N LEU A 175 -20.65 -0.93 -1.87
CA LEU A 175 -19.40 -0.21 -1.73
C LEU A 175 -19.19 0.12 -0.25
N HIS A 176 -18.11 -0.42 0.33
CA HIS A 176 -17.73 -0.21 1.72
C HIS A 176 -16.64 0.84 1.77
N VAL A 177 -16.86 1.90 2.55
CA VAL A 177 -15.93 3.01 2.69
C VAL A 177 -15.48 3.10 4.13
N TYR A 178 -14.19 2.91 4.36
CA TYR A 178 -13.55 3.25 5.62
C TYR A 178 -12.95 4.64 5.54
N GLN A 179 -13.14 5.43 6.59
CA GLN A 179 -12.49 6.73 6.73
C GLN A 179 -11.60 6.73 7.97
N SER A 180 -10.31 7.00 7.78
CA SER A 180 -9.35 6.97 8.91
C SER A 180 -9.67 8.00 9.99
N ARG A 181 -10.29 9.13 9.62
CA ARG A 181 -10.68 10.20 10.55
C ARG A 181 -11.65 9.72 11.62
N TYR A 182 -12.62 8.90 11.22
CA TYR A 182 -13.67 8.40 12.09
C TYR A 182 -13.43 6.97 12.55
N SER A 183 -12.42 6.30 11.97
CA SER A 183 -12.08 4.89 12.22
C SER A 183 -13.29 3.96 12.07
N ASN A 184 -14.20 4.29 11.16
CA ASN A 184 -15.44 3.57 10.95
C ASN A 184 -15.63 3.17 9.49
N TRP A 185 -16.51 2.20 9.28
CA TRP A 185 -16.97 1.77 7.97
C TRP A 185 -18.37 2.30 7.71
N ILE A 186 -18.61 2.73 6.49
CA ILE A 186 -19.93 3.09 5.96
C ILE A 186 -20.18 2.20 4.75
N THR A 187 -21.32 1.51 4.74
CA THR A 187 -21.72 0.65 3.63
C THR A 187 -22.76 1.36 2.79
N TYR A 188 -22.43 1.61 1.53
CA TYR A 188 -23.32 2.15 0.53
C TYR A 188 -23.91 1.00 -0.29
N SER A 189 -25.17 0.68 -0.02
CA SER A 189 -25.95 -0.27 -0.79
C SER A 189 -27.33 0.32 -1.08
N LYS A 190 -27.80 0.21 -2.33
CA LYS A 190 -29.13 0.69 -2.70
C LYS A 190 -30.16 -0.37 -2.29
N LYS A 191 -30.91 -0.13 -1.20
CA LYS A 191 -32.10 -0.95 -0.87
C LYS A 191 -33.08 -0.89 -2.04
N GLY A 192 -33.50 -2.05 -2.58
CA GLY A 192 -34.66 -2.14 -3.46
C GLY A 192 -34.46 -2.08 -4.99
N ASN A 193 -33.28 -2.43 -5.53
CA ASN A 193 -33.02 -2.93 -6.90
C ASN A 193 -31.85 -2.25 -7.65
N SER A 194 -31.00 -3.12 -8.21
CA SER A 194 -30.31 -3.05 -9.51
C SER A 194 -29.16 -2.07 -9.76
N CYS A 195 -28.77 -1.19 -8.83
CA CYS A 195 -27.48 -0.47 -8.96
C CYS A 195 -26.36 -1.25 -8.27
N LYS A 196 -25.98 -2.36 -8.89
CA LYS A 196 -24.84 -3.18 -8.45
C LYS A 196 -23.55 -2.47 -8.86
N VAL A 197 -22.65 -2.17 -7.93
CA VAL A 197 -21.34 -1.61 -8.27
C VAL A 197 -20.50 -2.67 -8.98
N VAL A 198 -20.00 -2.34 -10.16
CA VAL A 198 -19.14 -3.19 -10.99
C VAL A 198 -17.70 -2.72 -10.90
N ASP A 199 -17.48 -1.41 -10.91
CA ASP A 199 -16.16 -0.82 -10.71
C ASP A 199 -16.26 0.51 -9.98
N PHE A 200 -15.14 0.99 -9.43
CA PHE A 200 -15.01 2.30 -8.84
C PHE A 200 -13.57 2.84 -8.94
N VAL A 201 -13.48 4.17 -8.86
CA VAL A 201 -12.23 4.92 -8.74
C VAL A 201 -12.41 6.02 -7.70
N VAL A 202 -11.30 6.40 -7.06
CA VAL A 202 -11.26 7.53 -6.14
C VAL A 202 -10.40 8.63 -6.76
N LEU A 203 -10.97 9.81 -6.92
CA LEU A 203 -10.32 10.97 -7.51
C LEU A 203 -10.70 12.23 -6.73
N HIS A 204 -9.72 13.02 -6.31
CA HIS A 204 -9.94 14.32 -5.62
C HIS A 204 -10.99 14.26 -4.49
N ASN A 205 -10.86 13.30 -3.59
CA ASN A 205 -11.78 13.08 -2.46
C ASN A 205 -13.24 12.74 -2.87
N THR A 206 -13.42 12.24 -4.09
CA THR A 206 -14.69 11.80 -4.66
C THR A 206 -14.57 10.36 -5.13
N ILE A 207 -15.57 9.54 -4.82
CA ILE A 207 -15.68 8.17 -5.31
C ILE A 207 -16.62 8.20 -6.51
N TYR A 208 -16.13 7.72 -7.65
CA TYR A 208 -16.94 7.46 -8.83
C TYR A 208 -17.15 5.95 -8.93
N ALA A 209 -18.38 5.49 -8.85
CA ALA A 209 -18.75 4.08 -8.93
C ALA A 209 -19.56 3.82 -10.19
N LEU A 210 -19.11 2.88 -11.02
CA LEU A 210 -19.81 2.37 -12.18
C LEU A 210 -20.77 1.26 -11.75
N THR A 211 -22.02 1.36 -12.17
CA THR A 211 -23.03 0.34 -11.87
C THR A 211 -23.23 -0.62 -13.03
N CYS A 212 -23.89 -1.76 -12.78
CA CYS A 212 -24.26 -2.72 -13.81
C CYS A 212 -25.29 -2.19 -14.83
N LYS A 213 -25.81 -0.98 -14.63
CA LYS A 213 -26.67 -0.25 -15.58
C LYS A 213 -25.90 0.75 -16.44
N ALA A 214 -24.58 0.72 -16.39
CA ALA A 214 -23.71 1.72 -17.01
C ALA A 214 -23.98 3.16 -16.51
N GLU A 215 -24.49 3.29 -15.28
CA GLU A 215 -24.65 4.58 -14.61
C GLU A 215 -23.42 4.88 -13.75
N ILE A 216 -23.06 6.16 -13.65
CA ILE A 216 -22.01 6.64 -12.74
C ILE A 216 -22.66 7.23 -11.50
N CYS A 217 -22.27 6.69 -10.35
CA CYS A 217 -22.63 7.20 -9.04
C CYS A 217 -21.46 7.99 -8.45
N VAL A 218 -21.75 9.18 -7.96
CA VAL A 218 -20.75 10.09 -7.38
C VAL A 218 -20.97 10.20 -5.87
N LEU A 219 -19.96 9.88 -5.07
CA LEU A 219 -19.97 10.07 -3.61
C LEU A 219 -18.86 11.02 -3.18
N SER A 220 -19.23 12.10 -2.50
CA SER A 220 -18.27 13.06 -1.93
C SER A 220 -17.87 12.65 -0.52
N LEU A 221 -16.57 12.57 -0.26
CA LEU A 221 -16.05 12.20 1.07
C LEU A 221 -16.00 13.38 2.05
N ASN A 222 -16.37 14.58 1.62
CA ASN A 222 -16.35 15.80 2.45
C ASN A 222 -17.63 16.01 3.27
N SER A 223 -18.70 15.24 3.02
CA SER A 223 -19.98 15.42 3.72
C SER A 223 -20.23 14.26 4.69
N PRO A 224 -20.44 14.54 5.99
CA PRO A 224 -20.79 13.50 6.97
C PRO A 224 -22.12 12.79 6.67
N ASN A 225 -22.98 13.40 5.83
CA ASN A 225 -24.38 13.00 5.64
C ASN A 225 -24.82 12.85 4.17
N SER A 226 -23.91 12.61 3.22
CA SER A 226 -24.36 12.33 1.85
C SER A 226 -24.69 10.85 1.66
N GLU A 227 -25.79 10.39 2.26
CA GLU A 227 -26.49 9.14 1.88
C GLU A 227 -27.01 9.16 0.44
N THR A 228 -26.82 10.28 -0.28
CA THR A 228 -27.39 10.51 -1.59
C THR A 228 -26.47 9.99 -2.69
N PHE A 229 -26.76 8.78 -3.18
CA PHE A 229 -26.34 8.34 -4.51
C PHE A 229 -26.87 9.33 -5.56
N ARG A 230 -26.04 10.27 -6.01
CA ARG A 230 -26.36 11.05 -7.21
C ARG A 230 -26.00 10.22 -8.43
N THR A 231 -27.02 9.88 -9.19
CA THR A 231 -26.86 9.18 -10.47
C THR A 231 -26.77 10.26 -11.54
N GLU A 232 -25.60 10.40 -12.15
CA GLU A 232 -25.47 11.24 -13.34
C GLU A 232 -25.85 10.37 -14.55
N LYS A 233 -27.02 10.63 -15.13
CA LYS A 233 -27.39 10.05 -16.42
C LYS A 233 -26.71 10.88 -17.50
N HIS A 234 -25.57 10.42 -18.01
CA HIS A 234 -25.05 11.01 -19.24
C HIS A 234 -25.98 10.64 -20.39
N ALA A 235 -26.42 11.68 -21.11
CA ALA A 235 -27.21 11.59 -22.33
C ALA A 235 -26.53 10.69 -23.37
N GLN A 236 -27.35 10.07 -24.22
CA GLN A 236 -26.94 9.29 -25.38
C GLN A 236 -25.79 9.99 -26.12
N TYR A 237 -24.61 9.38 -26.12
CA TYR A 237 -23.57 9.74 -27.08
C TYR A 237 -24.08 9.31 -28.46
N THR A 238 -24.65 10.26 -29.20
CA THR A 238 -24.85 10.09 -30.64
C THR A 238 -23.46 10.13 -31.26
N LEU A 239 -22.97 8.96 -31.68
CA LEU A 239 -21.77 8.86 -32.50
C LEU A 239 -22.07 9.54 -33.84
N LEU A 240 -21.62 10.78 -33.99
CA LEU A 240 -21.36 11.34 -35.32
C LEU A 240 -20.03 10.75 -35.79
N VAL A 241 -20.13 9.71 -36.61
CA VAL A 241 -19.02 9.17 -37.39
C VAL A 241 -18.72 10.16 -38.52
N PRO A 242 -17.45 10.53 -38.78
CA PRO A 242 -17.09 11.25 -40.00
C PRO A 242 -17.23 10.39 -41.26
#